data_AF-A0A266Q7Y9-F1
#
_entry.id   AF-A0A266Q7Y9-F1
#
_cell.length_a   1.000
_cell.length_b   1.000
_cell.length_c   1.000
_cell.angle_alpha   90.00
_cell.angle_beta   90.00
_cell.angle_gamma   90.00
#
_symmetry.space_group_name_H-M   'P 1'
#
loop_
_entity.id
_entity.type
_entity.pdbx_description
1 polymer ?
#
loop_
_entity_poly.entity_id
_entity_poly.type
_entity_poly.pdbx_seq_one_letter_code
_entity_poly.pdbx_strand_id
1 'polypeptide(L)'
;MHELIVVRYLAASLLILSYLLFCWLCWRHYQRKQPSIIASNNASSPAGDIVIAYASQTGNARRIAEQSALQLQQAGKAVITLPLNQLADTQLLSATHLLIVASTYGEGEAPITPIVLFRVD
;
A
#
# COMPACT_ATOMS: atom_id res chain seq x y z
N MET A 1 -15.80 40.94 31.98
CA MET A 1 -14.51 40.30 31.66
C MET A 1 -14.63 38.77 31.58
N HIS A 2 -15.32 38.09 32.51
CA HIS A 2 -15.50 36.63 32.48
C HIS A 2 -16.22 36.09 31.21
N GLU A 3 -17.25 36.77 30.71
CA GLU A 3 -17.98 36.35 29.48
C GLU A 3 -17.07 36.28 28.23
N LEU A 4 -16.18 37.26 28.04
CA LEU A 4 -15.22 37.29 26.94
C LEU A 4 -14.18 36.17 27.04
N ILE A 5 -13.84 35.76 28.25
CA ILE A 5 -12.90 34.67 28.51
C ILE A 5 -13.56 33.33 28.18
N VAL A 6 -14.80 33.10 28.63
CA VAL A 6 -15.55 31.87 28.37
C VAL A 6 -15.80 31.67 26.86
N VAL A 7 -16.22 32.72 26.14
CA VAL A 7 -16.43 32.64 24.67
C VAL A 7 -15.14 32.26 23.93
N ARG A 8 -13.99 32.80 24.35
CA ARG A 8 -12.69 32.45 23.76
C ARG A 8 -12.30 30.99 24.02
N TYR A 9 -12.54 30.48 25.22
CA TYR A 9 -12.26 29.07 25.55
C TYR A 9 -13.19 28.10 24.83
N LEU A 10 -14.47 28.45 24.66
CA LEU A 10 -15.42 27.67 23.86
C LEU A 10 -15.00 27.62 22.40
N ALA A 11 -14.63 28.76 21.81
CA ALA A 11 -14.12 28.82 20.43
C ALA A 11 -12.83 28.00 20.25
N ALA A 12 -11.88 28.10 21.19
CA ALA A 12 -10.64 27.33 21.15
C ALA A 12 -10.90 25.82 21.28
N SER A 13 -11.80 25.42 22.19
CA SER A 13 -12.16 24.02 22.38
C SER A 13 -12.83 23.44 21.13
N LEU A 14 -13.70 24.21 20.46
CA LEU A 14 -14.34 23.80 19.22
C LEU A 14 -13.33 23.61 18.08
N LEU A 15 -12.35 24.51 17.96
CA LEU A 15 -11.27 24.39 16.97
C LEU A 15 -10.36 23.19 17.23
N ILE A 16 -10.01 22.93 18.50
CA ILE A 16 -9.18 21.78 18.85
C ILE A 16 -9.94 20.48 18.58
N LEU A 17 -11.21 20.38 18.96
CA LEU A 17 -12.03 19.20 18.72
C LEU A 17 -12.23 18.94 17.21
N SER A 18 -12.48 19.98 16.42
CA SER A 18 -12.62 19.83 14.96
C SER A 18 -11.30 19.41 14.31
N TYR A 19 -10.17 19.97 14.75
CA TYR A 19 -8.84 19.58 14.28
C TYR A 19 -8.51 18.13 14.65
N LEU A 20 -8.73 17.71 15.89
CA LEU A 20 -8.52 16.33 16.33
C LEU A 20 -9.42 15.34 15.57
N LEU A 21 -10.68 15.70 15.33
CA LEU A 21 -11.59 14.91 14.52
C LEU A 21 -11.08 14.78 13.08
N PHE A 22 -10.59 15.87 12.49
CA PHE A 22 -10.02 15.86 11.14
C PHE A 22 -8.74 15.00 11.06
N CYS A 23 -7.82 15.16 12.02
CA CYS A 23 -6.63 14.31 12.14
C CYS A 23 -7.00 12.84 12.31
N TRP A 24 -8.00 12.53 13.12
CA TRP A 24 -8.48 11.17 13.33
C TRP A 24 -9.11 10.58 12.06
N LEU A 25 -9.89 11.37 11.32
CA LEU A 25 -10.45 10.95 10.03
C LEU A 25 -9.35 10.71 8.98
N CYS A 26 -8.35 11.59 8.89
CA CYS A 26 -7.19 11.39 8.01
C CYS A 26 -6.39 10.15 8.40
N TRP A 27 -6.14 9.94 9.69
CA TRP A 27 -5.49 8.73 10.20
C TRP A 27 -6.31 7.49 9.85
N ARG A 28 -7.63 7.51 10.10
CA ARG A 28 -8.52 6.38 9.80
C ARG A 28 -8.59 6.09 8.31
N HIS A 29 -8.52 7.12 7.47
CA HIS A 29 -8.45 6.96 6.02
C HIS A 29 -7.10 6.39 5.57
N TYR A 30 -6.00 6.81 6.21
CA TYR A 30 -4.67 6.23 5.98
C TYR A 30 -4.61 4.77 6.43
N GLN A 31 -5.20 4.43 7.58
CA GLN A 31 -5.28 3.05 8.06
C GLN A 31 -6.16 2.16 7.19
N ARG A 32 -7.27 2.67 6.66
CA ARG A 32 -8.07 1.93 5.66
C ARG A 32 -7.30 1.69 4.37
N LYS A 33 -6.34 2.55 4.06
CA LYS A 33 -5.37 2.37 2.98
C LYS A 33 -4.18 1.53 3.41
N GLN A 34 -4.15 0.93 4.60
CA GLN A 34 -3.14 -0.08 4.89
C GLN A 34 -3.21 -1.15 3.81
N PRO A 35 -2.06 -1.56 3.29
CA PRO A 35 -1.98 -2.46 2.16
C PRO A 35 -2.51 -3.83 2.60
N SER A 36 -3.75 -4.12 2.22
CA SER A 36 -4.31 -5.46 2.33
C SER A 36 -3.64 -6.34 1.29
N ILE A 37 -3.15 -7.49 1.69
CA ILE A 37 -2.70 -8.52 0.75
C ILE A 37 -3.92 -8.90 -0.11
N ILE A 38 -3.89 -8.56 -1.39
CA ILE A 38 -4.93 -8.97 -2.34
C ILE A 38 -4.49 -10.32 -2.88
N ALA A 39 -5.06 -11.39 -2.34
CA ALA A 39 -4.89 -12.75 -2.83
C ALA A 39 -6.17 -13.19 -3.54
N SER A 40 -6.07 -13.54 -4.82
CA SER A 40 -7.16 -14.16 -5.55
C SER A 40 -7.00 -15.68 -5.54
N ASN A 41 -7.85 -16.37 -4.78
CA ASN A 41 -7.88 -17.84 -4.66
C ASN A 41 -8.66 -18.52 -5.80
N ASN A 42 -8.78 -17.89 -6.98
CA ASN A 42 -9.57 -18.45 -8.08
C ASN A 42 -8.89 -19.62 -8.80
N ALA A 43 -7.67 -20.01 -8.42
CA ALA A 43 -7.02 -21.20 -8.95
C ALA A 43 -6.92 -22.28 -7.88
N SER A 44 -7.22 -23.51 -8.28
CA SER A 44 -6.97 -24.78 -7.57
C SER A 44 -5.46 -25.09 -7.45
N SER A 45 -4.64 -24.08 -7.18
CA SER A 45 -3.19 -24.21 -6.94
C SER A 45 -2.86 -23.55 -5.58
N PRO A 46 -2.10 -24.21 -4.68
CA PRO A 46 -1.98 -23.78 -3.27
C PRO A 46 -1.13 -22.52 -3.04
N ALA A 47 -0.64 -21.88 -4.10
CA ALA A 47 0.15 -20.65 -4.01
C ALA A 47 -0.10 -19.80 -5.25
N GLY A 48 -0.13 -18.48 -5.07
CA GLY A 48 -0.21 -17.55 -6.20
C GLY A 48 0.99 -17.72 -7.11
N ASP A 49 0.77 -18.21 -8.33
CA ASP A 49 1.81 -18.36 -9.36
C ASP A 49 2.59 -17.07 -9.62
N ILE A 50 1.96 -15.92 -9.36
CA ILE A 50 2.53 -14.60 -9.62
C ILE A 50 2.42 -13.73 -8.36
N VAL A 51 3.56 -13.24 -7.88
CA VAL A 51 3.62 -12.25 -6.81
C VAL A 51 3.96 -10.89 -7.42
N ILE A 52 3.20 -9.85 -7.05
CA ILE A 52 3.44 -8.46 -7.43
C ILE A 52 3.80 -7.68 -6.16
N ALA A 53 5.07 -7.29 -6.05
CA ALA A 53 5.57 -6.47 -4.95
C ALA A 53 5.69 -5.01 -5.38
N TYR A 54 5.27 -4.05 -4.54
CA TYR A 54 5.40 -2.62 -4.88
C TYR A 54 6.07 -1.75 -3.82
N ALA A 55 6.81 -0.74 -4.27
CA ALA A 55 7.39 0.31 -3.44
C ALA A 55 6.88 1.69 -3.89
N SER A 56 6.10 2.37 -3.04
CA SER A 56 5.48 3.66 -3.40
C SER A 56 5.37 4.63 -2.22
N GLN A 57 5.83 5.87 -2.41
CA GLN A 57 5.68 6.96 -1.44
C GLN A 57 4.32 7.66 -1.54
N THR A 58 3.86 7.95 -2.77
CA THR A 58 2.58 8.65 -3.04
C THR A 58 1.48 7.75 -3.63
N GLY A 59 1.74 6.44 -3.74
CA GLY A 59 0.75 5.45 -4.18
C GLY A 59 0.70 5.20 -5.69
N ASN A 60 1.58 5.80 -6.50
CA ASN A 60 1.61 5.57 -7.95
C ASN A 60 1.95 4.11 -8.32
N ALA A 61 3.07 3.59 -7.81
CA ALA A 61 3.49 2.22 -8.05
C ALA A 61 2.51 1.19 -7.49
N ARG A 62 1.84 1.52 -6.36
CA ARG A 62 0.76 0.69 -5.82
C ARG A 62 -0.38 0.53 -6.82
N ARG A 63 -0.85 1.64 -7.40
CA ARG A 63 -1.97 1.62 -8.36
C ARG A 63 -1.63 0.81 -9.60
N ILE A 64 -0.41 0.94 -10.11
CA ILE A 64 0.07 0.16 -11.26
C ILE A 64 0.08 -1.33 -10.89
N ALA A 65 0.61 -1.69 -9.72
CA ALA A 65 0.61 -3.08 -9.24
C ALA A 65 -0.80 -3.67 -9.10
N GLU A 66 -1.75 -2.92 -8.52
CA GLU A 66 -3.15 -3.32 -8.40
C GLU A 66 -3.83 -3.48 -9.77
N GLN A 67 -3.56 -2.59 -10.73
CA GLN A 67 -4.09 -2.70 -12.10
C GLN A 67 -3.53 -3.91 -12.83
N SER A 68 -2.23 -4.18 -12.73
CA SER A 68 -1.59 -5.36 -13.30
C SER A 68 -2.15 -6.65 -12.68
N ALA A 69 -2.39 -6.64 -11.36
CA ALA A 69 -3.02 -7.78 -10.67
C ALA A 69 -4.41 -8.08 -11.23
N LEU A 70 -5.24 -7.06 -11.43
CA LEU A 70 -6.58 -7.22 -12.01
C LEU A 70 -6.53 -7.82 -13.42
N GLN A 71 -5.60 -7.37 -14.27
CA GLN A 71 -5.45 -7.90 -15.63
C GLN A 71 -5.03 -9.37 -15.63
N LEU A 72 -4.08 -9.74 -14.77
CA LEU A 72 -3.61 -11.12 -14.64
C LEU A 72 -4.69 -12.04 -14.04
N GLN A 73 -5.48 -11.53 -13.09
CA GLN A 73 -6.63 -12.24 -12.55
C GLN A 73 -7.72 -12.46 -13.60
N GLN A 74 -7.98 -11.46 -14.46
CA GLN A 74 -8.89 -11.61 -15.61
C GLN A 74 -8.38 -12.67 -16.61
N ALA A 75 -7.06 -12.84 -16.73
CA ALA A 75 -6.44 -13.92 -17.49
C ALA A 75 -6.42 -15.28 -16.77
N GLY A 76 -7.10 -15.41 -15.62
CA GLY A 76 -7.21 -16.65 -14.86
C GLY A 76 -5.97 -17.04 -14.06
N LYS A 77 -5.04 -16.10 -13.83
CA LYS A 77 -3.84 -16.35 -13.03
C LYS A 77 -4.09 -16.06 -11.54
N ALA A 78 -3.53 -16.90 -10.67
CA ALA A 78 -3.49 -16.63 -9.25
C ALA A 78 -2.41 -15.60 -8.95
N VAL A 79 -2.83 -14.44 -8.47
CA VAL A 79 -1.93 -13.30 -8.20
C VAL A 79 -2.07 -12.86 -6.77
N ILE A 80 -0.92 -12.60 -6.14
CA ILE A 80 -0.82 -11.97 -4.83
C ILE A 80 -0.16 -10.61 -5.01
N THR A 81 -0.76 -9.55 -4.48
CA THR A 81 -0.18 -8.20 -4.48
C THR A 81 0.11 -7.75 -3.07
N LEU A 82 1.36 -7.30 -2.83
CA LEU A 82 1.85 -6.91 -1.51
C LEU A 82 2.87 -5.77 -1.62
N PRO A 83 3.05 -4.96 -0.56
CA PRO A 83 4.11 -3.96 -0.54
C PRO A 83 5.47 -4.65 -0.38
N LEU A 84 6.51 -4.12 -1.01
CA LEU A 84 7.83 -4.77 -1.10
C LEU A 84 8.48 -5.04 0.26
N ASN A 85 8.14 -4.27 1.29
CA ASN A 85 8.59 -4.48 2.66
C ASN A 85 7.88 -5.63 3.41
N GLN A 86 6.81 -6.19 2.84
CA GLN A 86 6.08 -7.35 3.38
C GLN A 86 6.33 -8.62 2.57
N LEU A 87 7.24 -8.57 1.58
CA LEU A 87 7.62 -9.73 0.79
C LEU A 87 8.46 -10.67 1.66
N ALA A 88 7.92 -11.85 1.94
CA ALA A 88 8.57 -12.88 2.74
C ALA A 88 9.10 -14.02 1.85
N ASP A 89 10.12 -14.72 2.34
CA ASP A 89 10.76 -15.83 1.64
C ASP A 89 9.77 -16.95 1.29
N THR A 90 8.76 -17.17 2.14
CA THR A 90 7.70 -18.16 1.88
C THR A 90 6.89 -17.85 0.62
N GLN A 91 6.65 -16.58 0.35
CA GLN A 91 5.93 -16.15 -0.85
C GLN A 91 6.83 -16.27 -2.08
N LEU A 92 8.11 -15.94 -1.95
CA LEU A 92 9.12 -16.08 -3.01
C LEU A 92 9.34 -17.53 -3.43
N LEU A 93 9.46 -18.44 -2.46
CA LEU A 93 9.66 -19.87 -2.71
C LEU A 93 8.44 -20.53 -3.37
N SER A 94 7.25 -19.97 -3.14
CA SER A 94 6.00 -20.48 -3.69
C SER A 94 5.60 -19.85 -5.03
N ALA A 95 6.25 -18.74 -5.40
CA ALA A 95 5.91 -17.97 -6.59
C ALA A 95 6.69 -18.48 -7.80
N THR A 96 5.97 -18.71 -8.90
CA THR A 96 6.57 -19.04 -10.19
C THR A 96 7.11 -17.77 -10.88
N HIS A 97 6.50 -16.61 -10.62
CA HIS A 97 6.89 -15.32 -11.19
C HIS A 97 6.82 -14.20 -10.14
N LEU A 98 7.76 -13.27 -10.20
CA LEU A 98 7.79 -12.07 -9.37
C LEU A 98 7.83 -10.80 -10.24
N LEU A 99 6.88 -9.90 -10.01
CA LEU A 99 6.84 -8.55 -10.60
C LEU A 99 7.10 -7.51 -9.52
N ILE A 100 8.09 -6.64 -9.72
CA ILE A 100 8.38 -5.54 -8.79
C ILE A 100 8.03 -4.20 -9.44
N VAL A 101 7.17 -3.42 -8.79
CA VAL A 101 6.78 -2.07 -9.24
C VAL A 101 7.29 -1.04 -8.25
N ALA A 102 8.26 -0.23 -8.63
CA ALA A 102 8.83 0.79 -7.75
C ALA A 102 8.73 2.19 -8.38
N SER A 103 8.51 3.20 -7.55
CA SER A 103 8.54 4.62 -7.95
C SER A 103 9.78 5.26 -7.35
N THR A 104 10.60 5.90 -8.19
CA THR A 104 11.70 6.78 -7.74
C THR A 104 11.16 8.19 -7.45
N TYR A 105 11.86 8.95 -6.61
CA TYR A 105 11.56 10.35 -6.31
C TYR A 105 12.88 11.15 -6.41
N GLY A 106 12.94 12.12 -7.34
CA GLY A 106 14.15 12.92 -7.63
C GLY A 106 15.16 12.23 -8.55
N GLU A 107 15.85 13.04 -9.38
CA GLU A 107 17.07 12.82 -10.20
C GLU A 107 17.52 11.36 -10.49
N GLY A 108 16.62 10.46 -10.86
CA GLY A 108 16.99 9.12 -11.35
C GLY A 108 17.57 8.15 -10.31
N GLU A 109 17.48 8.44 -9.01
CA GLU A 109 18.00 7.52 -7.98
C GLU A 109 17.07 6.32 -7.82
N ALA A 110 17.61 5.10 -7.99
CA ALA A 110 16.86 3.87 -7.78
C ALA A 110 16.25 3.84 -6.37
N PRO A 111 15.00 3.37 -6.20
CA PRO A 111 14.41 3.31 -4.88
C PRO A 111 15.23 2.34 -4.04
N ILE A 112 15.63 2.77 -2.84
CA ILE A 112 16.45 2.00 -1.89
C ILE A 112 15.62 0.84 -1.34
N THR A 113 15.40 -0.14 -2.18
CA THR A 113 14.82 -1.43 -1.87
C THR A 113 15.62 -2.43 -2.69
N PRO A 114 16.33 -3.38 -2.06
CA PRO A 114 17.20 -4.30 -2.78
C PRO A 114 16.37 -5.05 -3.83
N ILE A 115 16.67 -4.79 -5.10
CA ILE A 115 16.10 -5.53 -6.22
C ILE A 115 16.90 -6.84 -6.30
N VAL A 116 16.28 -7.95 -5.91
CA VAL A 116 16.83 -9.28 -6.11
C VAL A 116 16.46 -9.68 -7.53
N LEU A 117 17.42 -9.64 -8.44
CA LEU A 117 17.25 -9.99 -9.84
C LEU A 117 17.39 -11.50 -9.99
N PHE A 118 16.27 -12.23 -9.97
CA PHE A 118 16.27 -13.66 -10.30
C PHE A 118 16.26 -13.84 -11.82
N ARG A 119 17.30 -14.49 -12.33
CA ARG A 119 17.37 -14.99 -13.70
C ARG A 119 16.76 -16.39 -13.69
N VAL A 120 15.74 -16.60 -14.51
CA VAL A 120 15.23 -17.93 -14.83
C VAL A 120 16.17 -18.49 -15.89
N ASP A 121 16.95 -19.50 -15.51
CA ASP A 121 17.70 -20.34 -16.46
C ASP A 121 16.76 -21.26 -17.23
#